data_AF-A0A665VXP9-F1
#
_entry.id   AF-A0A665VXP9-F1
#
_cell.length_a   1.000
_cell.length_b   1.000
_cell.length_c   1.000
_cell.angle_alpha   90.00
_cell.angle_beta   90.00
_cell.angle_gamma   90.00
#
_symmetry.space_group_name_H-M   'P 1'
#
loop_
_entity.id
_entity.type
_entity.pdbx_description
1 polymer ?
#
loop_
_entity_poly.entity_id
_entity_poly.type
_entity_poly.pdbx_seq_one_letter_code
_entity_poly.pdbx_strand_id
1 'polypeptide(L)'
;MSSMEERDVGVAAAPGSSSAGLGAGAVGAAVEAVAGVAAMQEEVGIRRDGPEPDADEPPKKRVKMPEGESGKLEERLYSVLCCTVCLDLPKASVYQCTNGHLMCAGCFIHLLADSRLKEEQATCPNCRCEISKNLCCRNLAVEKAVSELPTECTFCLKQFPRSSLERHQKEECQDRVTQCKYKRIGCPWQGPFHELPAHEGECSHPTKTGTELMGILGEMDQSHRRDMQLYNSIFSLLCYEKIGFTEVQFRPYRTDDFITRLYYETPRFTVLNQTWVLKARVNDSERNPNLSCKRTLSFQLILKSKVNSALECSFLLLKGPYDDVRIKPVIHHHSFSNDANETDYVPLPISDSVECNKLLAAKNINLRLFIFQVQK
;
A
#
# COMPACT_ATOMS: atom_id res chain seq x y z
N MET A 1 26.05 -29.75 -36.11
CA MET A 1 26.84 -30.98 -35.92
C MET A 1 27.16 -31.05 -34.44
N SER A 2 26.21 -31.53 -33.64
CA SER A 2 26.16 -32.90 -33.06
C SER A 2 26.66 -32.81 -31.61
N SER A 3 26.03 -33.36 -30.57
CA SER A 3 24.84 -34.18 -30.42
C SER A 3 24.48 -34.19 -28.92
N MET A 4 23.23 -34.55 -28.65
CA MET A 4 22.54 -35.08 -27.45
C MET A 4 23.44 -35.70 -26.34
N GLU A 5 23.06 -35.69 -25.06
CA GLU A 5 22.04 -36.61 -24.48
C GLU A 5 21.36 -36.09 -23.20
N GLU A 6 20.04 -36.36 -23.16
CA GLU A 6 19.14 -36.32 -22.00
C GLU A 6 19.36 -37.53 -21.08
N ARG A 7 19.07 -37.40 -19.77
CA ARG A 7 18.60 -38.51 -18.94
C ARG A 7 17.51 -38.08 -17.97
N ASP A 8 16.33 -38.58 -18.28
CA ASP A 8 15.13 -38.71 -17.48
C ASP A 8 15.30 -39.82 -16.42
N VAL A 9 14.73 -39.65 -15.23
CA VAL A 9 14.51 -40.73 -14.26
C VAL A 9 13.14 -40.52 -13.63
N GLY A 10 12.16 -41.27 -14.13
CA GLY A 10 10.87 -41.46 -13.50
C GLY A 10 10.74 -42.79 -12.77
N VAL A 11 9.66 -42.85 -11.98
CA VAL A 11 8.88 -44.01 -11.52
C VAL A 11 9.26 -44.63 -10.16
N ALA A 12 8.37 -44.45 -9.19
CA ALA A 12 7.75 -45.58 -8.46
C ALA A 12 6.43 -45.14 -7.80
N ALA A 13 5.34 -45.81 -8.19
CA ALA A 13 4.03 -45.79 -7.56
C ALA A 13 3.69 -47.21 -7.06
N ALA A 14 2.87 -47.29 -6.00
CA ALA A 14 1.96 -48.37 -5.56
C ALA A 14 2.07 -48.65 -4.04
N PRO A 15 1.10 -49.34 -3.39
CA PRO A 15 -0.33 -49.48 -3.65
C PRO A 15 -1.20 -49.10 -2.44
N GLY A 16 -2.53 -49.13 -2.59
CA GLY A 16 -3.50 -48.79 -1.56
C GLY A 16 -3.90 -49.92 -0.60
N SER A 17 -4.87 -49.61 0.26
CA SER A 17 -5.73 -50.58 0.92
C SER A 17 -7.06 -49.94 1.33
N SER A 18 -8.13 -50.62 0.95
CA SER A 18 -9.51 -50.39 1.36
C SER A 18 -9.83 -51.28 2.56
N SER A 19 -10.62 -50.81 3.52
CA SER A 19 -11.53 -51.70 4.27
C SER A 19 -12.72 -50.91 4.82
N ALA A 20 -13.88 -51.57 4.70
CA ALA A 20 -15.21 -51.09 5.04
C ALA A 20 -15.51 -51.20 6.54
N GLY A 21 -16.51 -50.44 7.00
CA GLY A 21 -17.09 -50.57 8.33
C GLY A 21 -18.46 -49.89 8.40
N LEU A 22 -19.51 -50.71 8.54
CA LEU A 22 -20.93 -50.36 8.61
C LEU A 22 -21.29 -49.57 9.88
N GLY A 23 -22.37 -48.79 9.80
CA GLY A 23 -23.02 -48.21 10.98
C GLY A 23 -24.27 -47.40 10.66
N ALA A 24 -25.42 -48.09 10.63
CA ALA A 24 -26.74 -47.53 10.42
C ALA A 24 -27.20 -46.61 11.57
N GLY A 25 -28.07 -45.65 11.24
CA GLY A 25 -28.76 -44.80 12.22
C GLY A 25 -29.73 -43.84 11.56
N ALA A 26 -30.88 -44.35 11.13
CA ALA A 26 -32.03 -43.56 10.71
C ALA A 26 -32.81 -43.07 11.93
N VAL A 27 -33.23 -41.81 11.92
CA VAL A 27 -34.43 -41.36 12.65
C VAL A 27 -35.04 -40.23 11.84
N GLY A 28 -36.20 -40.53 11.25
CA GLY A 28 -37.05 -39.56 10.58
C GLY A 28 -37.91 -38.79 11.58
N ALA A 29 -38.38 -37.63 11.13
CA ALA A 29 -39.64 -37.05 11.58
C ALA A 29 -40.14 -36.17 10.43
N ALA A 30 -41.06 -36.72 9.64
CA ALA A 30 -41.95 -35.96 8.80
C ALA A 30 -43.18 -35.58 9.62
N VAL A 31 -43.66 -34.36 9.44
CA VAL A 31 -45.08 -34.02 9.62
C VAL A 31 -45.42 -32.97 8.56
N GLU A 32 -46.22 -33.41 7.60
CA GLU A 32 -47.05 -32.55 6.75
C GLU A 32 -48.05 -31.77 7.61
N ALA A 33 -48.58 -30.66 7.11
CA ALA A 33 -50.02 -30.55 6.83
C ALA A 33 -50.44 -29.15 6.33
N VAL A 34 -51.17 -29.20 5.20
CA VAL A 34 -52.32 -28.41 4.71
C VAL A 34 -52.17 -27.00 4.12
N ALA A 35 -52.89 -26.90 2.99
CA ALA A 35 -53.10 -25.82 2.06
C ALA A 35 -54.29 -24.90 2.41
N GLY A 36 -54.41 -23.81 1.64
CA GLY A 36 -55.60 -22.97 1.47
C GLY A 36 -55.21 -21.50 1.32
N VAL A 37 -55.77 -20.64 0.48
CA VAL A 37 -56.89 -20.66 -0.48
C VAL A 37 -56.64 -19.48 -1.45
N ALA A 38 -57.01 -19.63 -2.71
CA ALA A 38 -56.98 -18.57 -3.73
C ALA A 38 -58.08 -17.52 -3.52
N ALA A 39 -57.82 -16.26 -3.87
CA ALA A 39 -58.86 -15.26 -4.10
C ALA A 39 -58.61 -14.52 -5.42
N MET A 40 -59.56 -14.67 -6.33
CA MET A 40 -59.70 -13.97 -7.60
C MET A 40 -60.33 -12.59 -7.36
N GLN A 41 -59.92 -11.59 -8.13
CA GLN A 41 -60.75 -10.43 -8.49
C GLN A 41 -60.53 -10.08 -9.96
N GLU A 42 -61.60 -10.19 -10.75
CA GLU A 42 -61.78 -9.56 -12.06
C GLU A 42 -62.27 -8.11 -11.85
N GLU A 43 -61.90 -7.19 -12.76
CA GLU A 43 -62.82 -6.15 -13.24
C GLU A 43 -62.56 -5.78 -14.72
N VAL A 44 -63.68 -5.79 -15.44
CA VAL A 44 -64.09 -5.21 -16.74
C VAL A 44 -63.58 -3.76 -16.89
N GLY A 45 -63.24 -3.16 -18.05
CA GLY A 45 -63.39 -3.42 -19.47
C GLY A 45 -63.88 -2.13 -20.16
N ILE A 46 -63.12 -1.52 -21.07
CA ILE A 46 -63.60 -0.51 -22.05
C ILE A 46 -62.84 -0.72 -23.38
N ARG A 47 -63.60 -0.95 -24.46
CA ARG A 47 -63.14 -0.96 -25.87
C ARG A 47 -63.43 0.40 -26.54
N ARG A 48 -62.54 0.87 -27.41
CA ARG A 48 -62.84 1.72 -28.59
C ARG A 48 -61.85 1.41 -29.72
N ASP A 49 -62.39 1.36 -30.93
CA ASP A 49 -61.84 0.83 -32.19
C ASP A 49 -60.95 1.80 -33.00
N GLY A 50 -59.95 1.23 -33.69
CA GLY A 50 -59.43 1.58 -35.03
C GLY A 50 -58.19 2.51 -35.16
N PRO A 51 -57.41 2.47 -36.27
CA PRO A 51 -57.20 1.41 -37.28
C PRO A 51 -55.73 0.93 -37.41
N GLU A 52 -55.52 -0.19 -38.09
CA GLU A 52 -54.22 -0.83 -38.36
C GLU A 52 -53.32 -0.08 -39.36
N PRO A 53 -52.00 -0.35 -39.32
CA PRO A 53 -51.30 -0.68 -40.54
C PRO A 53 -50.51 -2.00 -40.46
N ASP A 54 -50.43 -2.60 -41.64
CA ASP A 54 -49.91 -3.91 -42.03
C ASP A 54 -48.45 -4.18 -41.63
N ALA A 55 -48.16 -5.47 -41.59
CA ALA A 55 -46.94 -6.15 -41.18
C ALA A 55 -45.72 -5.80 -42.04
N ASP A 56 -44.54 -5.77 -41.41
CA ASP A 56 -43.54 -6.87 -41.49
C ASP A 56 -42.20 -6.38 -40.91
N GLU A 57 -42.01 -6.49 -39.60
CA GLU A 57 -40.67 -6.48 -38.99
C GLU A 57 -40.71 -7.18 -37.61
N PRO A 58 -39.85 -8.19 -37.35
CA PRO A 58 -39.89 -8.92 -36.08
C PRO A 58 -39.38 -8.00 -34.95
N PRO A 59 -40.13 -7.85 -33.83
CA PRO A 59 -39.69 -6.99 -32.75
C PRO A 59 -38.46 -7.59 -32.09
N LYS A 60 -37.33 -6.86 -32.14
CA LYS A 60 -36.14 -7.15 -31.35
C LYS A 60 -36.56 -7.20 -29.89
N LYS A 61 -36.65 -8.42 -29.36
CA LYS A 61 -36.85 -8.71 -27.94
C LYS A 61 -35.77 -7.93 -27.18
N ARG A 62 -36.14 -6.78 -26.60
CA ARG A 62 -35.33 -6.14 -25.55
C ARG A 62 -35.27 -7.16 -24.43
N VAL A 63 -34.16 -7.89 -24.35
CA VAL A 63 -33.83 -8.73 -23.22
C VAL A 63 -33.74 -7.79 -22.03
N LYS A 64 -34.81 -7.74 -21.24
CA LYS A 64 -34.79 -7.17 -19.91
C LYS A 64 -33.86 -8.07 -19.11
N MET A 65 -32.60 -7.66 -18.95
CA MET A 65 -31.66 -8.40 -18.12
C MET A 65 -32.25 -8.49 -16.70
N PRO A 66 -32.22 -9.67 -16.06
CA PRO A 66 -32.70 -9.79 -14.70
C PRO A 66 -31.68 -9.10 -13.79
N GLU A 67 -31.96 -7.87 -13.38
CA GLU A 67 -31.18 -7.09 -12.41
C GLU A 67 -31.11 -7.75 -11.01
N GLY A 68 -31.71 -8.94 -10.81
CA GLY A 68 -31.78 -9.64 -9.54
C GLY A 68 -30.84 -10.85 -9.34
N GLU A 69 -30.14 -11.32 -10.37
CA GLU A 69 -29.23 -12.48 -10.27
C GLU A 69 -27.75 -12.10 -10.24
N SER A 70 -27.36 -11.02 -10.94
CA SER A 70 -25.99 -10.51 -10.98
C SER A 70 -25.51 -10.03 -9.61
N GLY A 71 -26.34 -9.26 -8.89
CA GLY A 71 -26.01 -8.77 -7.55
C GLY A 71 -25.72 -9.89 -6.54
N LYS A 72 -26.43 -11.03 -6.65
CA LYS A 72 -26.19 -12.21 -5.80
C LYS A 72 -24.86 -12.90 -6.09
N LEU A 73 -24.34 -12.81 -7.31
CA LEU A 73 -23.01 -13.31 -7.64
C LEU A 73 -21.93 -12.35 -7.14
N GLU A 74 -22.11 -11.05 -7.35
CA GLU A 74 -21.19 -10.00 -6.91
C GLU A 74 -20.99 -10.02 -5.39
N GLU A 75 -22.06 -10.14 -4.61
CA GLU A 75 -22.00 -10.28 -3.15
C GLU A 75 -21.22 -11.53 -2.70
N ARG A 76 -21.41 -12.65 -3.40
CA ARG A 76 -20.66 -13.90 -3.14
C ARG A 76 -19.20 -13.78 -3.53
N LEU A 77 -18.89 -13.08 -4.61
CA LEU A 77 -17.50 -12.80 -5.00
C LEU A 77 -16.82 -11.89 -3.99
N TYR A 78 -17.54 -10.89 -3.46
CA TYR A 78 -17.01 -10.02 -2.41
C TYR A 78 -16.56 -10.84 -1.19
N SER A 79 -17.40 -11.75 -0.71
CA SER A 79 -17.06 -12.57 0.48
C SER A 79 -15.89 -13.53 0.25
N VAL A 80 -15.72 -14.07 -0.96
CA VAL A 80 -14.65 -15.02 -1.30
C VAL A 80 -13.32 -14.32 -1.58
N LEU A 81 -13.34 -13.12 -2.17
CA LEU A 81 -12.14 -12.41 -2.62
C LEU A 81 -11.58 -11.43 -1.59
N CYS A 82 -12.28 -11.23 -0.46
CA CYS A 82 -11.79 -10.39 0.64
C CYS A 82 -10.48 -10.92 1.24
N CYS A 83 -9.65 -9.99 1.69
CA CYS A 83 -8.49 -10.32 2.50
C CYS A 83 -8.94 -10.93 3.82
N THR A 84 -8.34 -12.05 4.22
CA THR A 84 -8.65 -12.75 5.47
C THR A 84 -8.26 -12.00 6.74
N VAL A 85 -7.55 -10.87 6.61
CA VAL A 85 -7.07 -10.04 7.73
C VAL A 85 -7.93 -8.80 7.91
N CYS A 86 -8.06 -7.97 6.87
CA CYS A 86 -8.84 -6.73 6.96
C CYS A 86 -10.30 -6.89 6.55
N LEU A 87 -10.69 -8.07 6.03
CA LEU A 87 -12.05 -8.41 5.58
C LEU A 87 -12.60 -7.46 4.49
N ASP A 88 -11.70 -6.82 3.75
CA ASP A 88 -12.03 -5.90 2.66
C ASP A 88 -11.40 -6.39 1.35
N LEU A 89 -11.96 -5.94 0.23
CA LEU A 89 -11.46 -6.21 -1.09
C LEU A 89 -10.08 -5.52 -1.28
N PRO A 90 -9.05 -6.28 -1.67
CA PRO A 90 -7.72 -5.72 -1.89
C PRO A 90 -7.72 -4.57 -2.91
N LYS A 91 -6.98 -3.50 -2.61
CA LYS A 91 -6.79 -2.33 -3.52
C LYS A 91 -5.52 -2.42 -4.38
N ALA A 92 -4.64 -3.37 -4.07
CA ALA A 92 -3.33 -3.53 -4.68
C ALA A 92 -3.03 -5.04 -4.82
N SER A 93 -1.76 -5.43 -4.78
CA SER A 93 -1.35 -6.82 -4.92
C SER A 93 -2.02 -7.75 -3.90
N VAL A 94 -2.33 -8.98 -4.33
CA VAL A 94 -2.93 -10.01 -3.49
C VAL A 94 -1.97 -11.18 -3.38
N TYR A 95 -1.73 -11.62 -2.15
CA TYR A 95 -0.90 -12.78 -1.83
C TYR A 95 -1.77 -13.93 -1.37
N GLN A 96 -1.47 -15.13 -1.85
CA GLN A 96 -2.17 -16.35 -1.50
C GLN A 96 -1.22 -17.28 -0.75
N CYS A 97 -1.64 -17.80 0.41
CA CYS A 97 -0.89 -18.84 1.10
C CYS A 97 -0.98 -20.18 0.37
N THR A 98 -0.14 -21.16 0.72
CA THR A 98 -0.12 -22.48 0.07
C THR A 98 -1.45 -23.22 0.14
N ASN A 99 -2.30 -22.91 1.12
CA ASN A 99 -3.62 -23.49 1.30
C ASN A 99 -4.77 -22.66 0.71
N GLY A 100 -4.50 -21.54 0.02
CA GLY A 100 -5.51 -20.79 -0.72
C GLY A 100 -6.07 -19.53 -0.05
N HIS A 101 -5.65 -19.17 1.16
CA HIS A 101 -6.15 -17.96 1.83
C HIS A 101 -5.52 -16.69 1.27
N LEU A 102 -6.35 -15.66 1.06
CA LEU A 102 -5.97 -14.40 0.42
C LEU A 102 -5.63 -13.31 1.44
N MET A 103 -4.52 -12.62 1.21
CA MET A 103 -4.05 -11.49 2.01
C MET A 103 -3.73 -10.32 1.08
N CYS A 104 -4.25 -9.13 1.37
CA CYS A 104 -3.81 -7.93 0.64
C CYS A 104 -2.34 -7.62 0.97
N ALA A 105 -1.64 -6.92 0.07
CA ALA A 105 -0.24 -6.57 0.24
C ALA A 105 0.06 -5.90 1.60
N GLY A 106 -0.79 -4.98 2.04
CA GLY A 106 -0.64 -4.28 3.32
C GLY A 106 -0.69 -5.23 4.51
N CYS A 107 -1.72 -6.08 4.59
CA CYS A 107 -1.87 -7.05 5.68
C CYS A 107 -0.78 -8.14 5.65
N PHE A 108 -0.40 -8.61 4.45
CA PHE A 108 0.68 -9.57 4.31
C PHE A 108 2.01 -9.00 4.85
N ILE A 109 2.36 -7.77 4.46
CA ILE A 109 3.56 -7.07 4.95
C ILE A 109 3.48 -6.83 6.46
N HIS A 110 2.31 -6.48 6.98
CA HIS A 110 2.09 -6.30 8.41
C HIS A 110 2.35 -7.59 9.18
N LEU A 111 1.77 -8.72 8.76
CA LEU A 111 2.01 -10.03 9.40
C LEU A 111 3.50 -10.41 9.41
N LEU A 112 4.21 -10.20 8.30
CA LEU A 112 5.65 -10.46 8.24
C LEU A 112 6.45 -9.56 9.20
N ALA A 113 6.11 -8.28 9.30
CA ALA A 113 6.74 -7.35 10.21
C ALA A 113 6.46 -7.70 11.68
N ASP A 114 5.22 -8.09 12.01
CA ASP A 114 4.80 -8.51 13.35
C ASP A 114 5.58 -9.72 13.84
N SER A 115 5.61 -10.78 13.02
CA SER A 115 6.35 -11.99 13.36
C SER A 115 7.84 -11.72 13.50
N ARG A 116 8.40 -10.82 12.68
CA ARG A 116 9.80 -10.39 12.84
C ARG A 116 10.04 -9.70 14.19
N LEU A 117 9.16 -8.79 14.60
CA LEU A 117 9.31 -8.09 15.88
C LEU A 117 9.20 -9.05 17.08
N LYS A 118 8.29 -10.03 17.00
CA LYS A 118 8.06 -11.03 18.06
C LYS A 118 9.06 -12.19 18.08
N GLU A 119 9.94 -12.28 17.10
CA GLU A 119 10.80 -13.47 16.92
C GLU A 119 10.00 -14.76 16.68
N GLU A 120 8.88 -14.64 16.00
CA GLU A 120 8.00 -15.76 15.67
C GLU A 120 8.07 -16.09 14.17
N GLN A 121 7.70 -17.32 13.82
CA GLN A 121 7.46 -17.68 12.44
C GLN A 121 6.17 -17.01 11.95
N ALA A 122 6.23 -16.36 10.78
CA ALA A 122 5.04 -15.80 10.17
C ALA A 122 4.11 -16.91 9.68
N THR A 123 2.84 -16.84 10.07
CA THR A 123 1.83 -17.84 9.72
C THR A 123 0.54 -17.20 9.19
N CYS A 124 -0.17 -17.94 8.34
CA CYS A 124 -1.49 -17.53 7.86
C CYS A 124 -2.49 -17.47 9.02
N PRO A 125 -3.23 -16.38 9.23
CA PRO A 125 -4.18 -16.27 10.35
C PRO A 125 -5.29 -17.33 10.34
N ASN A 126 -5.69 -17.81 9.16
CA ASN A 126 -6.77 -18.79 9.04
C ASN A 126 -6.28 -20.24 9.23
N CYS A 127 -5.27 -20.66 8.48
CA CYS A 127 -4.82 -22.07 8.48
C CYS A 127 -3.47 -22.33 9.14
N ARG A 128 -2.81 -21.28 9.65
CA ARG A 128 -1.54 -21.35 10.39
C ARG A 128 -0.35 -21.96 9.62
N CYS A 129 -0.48 -22.18 8.31
CA CYS A 129 0.66 -22.56 7.48
C CYS A 129 1.71 -21.44 7.48
N GLU A 130 2.96 -21.81 7.25
CA GLU A 130 4.04 -20.83 7.12
C GLU A 130 3.76 -19.87 5.96
N ILE A 131 4.00 -18.58 6.18
CA ILE A 131 3.93 -17.55 5.14
C ILE A 131 5.26 -16.82 5.03
N SER A 132 5.67 -16.54 3.79
CA SER A 132 6.85 -15.75 3.50
C SER A 132 6.77 -15.21 2.07
N LYS A 133 7.65 -14.27 1.72
CA LYS A 133 7.73 -13.73 0.35
C LYS A 133 8.04 -14.81 -0.71
N ASN A 134 8.60 -15.95 -0.30
CA ASN A 134 8.96 -17.05 -1.19
C ASN A 134 7.89 -18.16 -1.23
N LEU A 135 7.12 -18.32 -0.17
CA LEU A 135 6.08 -19.37 -0.06
C LEU A 135 4.72 -18.90 -0.59
N CYS A 136 4.38 -17.63 -0.37
CA CYS A 136 3.11 -17.08 -0.85
C CYS A 136 3.24 -16.61 -2.29
N CYS A 137 2.31 -17.00 -3.14
CA CYS A 137 2.26 -16.55 -4.52
C CYS A 137 1.45 -15.25 -4.65
N ARG A 138 1.84 -14.37 -5.57
CA ARG A 138 1.03 -13.22 -5.95
C ARG A 138 -0.08 -13.69 -6.90
N ASN A 139 -1.34 -13.53 -6.52
CA ASN A 139 -2.47 -14.01 -7.29
C ASN A 139 -3.02 -12.92 -8.22
N LEU A 140 -2.46 -12.85 -9.44
CA LEU A 140 -2.87 -11.90 -10.47
C LEU A 140 -4.30 -12.14 -10.98
N ALA A 141 -4.82 -13.36 -10.88
CA ALA A 141 -6.19 -13.66 -11.30
C ALA A 141 -7.20 -13.02 -10.34
N VAL A 142 -6.95 -13.10 -9.03
CA VAL A 142 -7.74 -12.39 -8.02
C VAL A 142 -7.61 -10.87 -8.19
N GLU A 143 -6.41 -10.35 -8.45
CA GLU A 143 -6.22 -8.91 -8.72
C GLU A 143 -7.10 -8.43 -9.88
N LYS A 144 -7.12 -9.18 -11.01
CA LYS A 144 -7.97 -8.88 -12.16
C LYS A 144 -9.46 -9.05 -11.85
N ALA A 145 -9.85 -10.10 -11.13
CA ALA A 145 -11.25 -10.30 -10.76
C ALA A 145 -11.77 -9.16 -9.89
N VAL A 146 -10.98 -8.75 -8.88
CA VAL A 146 -11.33 -7.64 -7.99
C VAL A 146 -11.37 -6.31 -8.75
N SER A 147 -10.52 -6.11 -9.77
CA SER A 147 -10.50 -4.87 -10.55
C SER A 147 -11.76 -4.65 -11.38
N GLU A 148 -12.47 -5.72 -11.76
CA GLU A 148 -13.72 -5.64 -12.52
C GLU A 148 -14.97 -5.51 -11.63
N LEU A 149 -14.84 -5.73 -10.32
CA LEU A 149 -15.98 -5.59 -9.41
C LEU A 149 -16.48 -4.14 -9.38
N PRO A 150 -17.81 -3.93 -9.36
CA PRO A 150 -18.38 -2.60 -9.29
C PRO A 150 -18.08 -1.96 -7.93
N THR A 151 -17.84 -0.65 -7.95
CA THR A 151 -17.69 0.17 -6.74
C THR A 151 -18.24 1.57 -7.01
N GLU A 152 -18.74 2.21 -5.96
CA GLU A 152 -19.37 3.52 -6.09
C GLU A 152 -18.33 4.64 -6.07
N CYS A 153 -18.53 5.62 -6.94
CA CYS A 153 -17.78 6.87 -6.89
C CYS A 153 -18.17 7.65 -5.63
N THR A 154 -17.18 8.09 -4.85
CA THR A 154 -17.38 8.86 -3.62
C THR A 154 -17.98 10.25 -3.85
N PHE A 155 -18.02 10.72 -5.09
CA PHE A 155 -18.54 12.05 -5.44
C PHE A 155 -19.94 11.98 -6.05
N CYS A 156 -20.11 11.20 -7.13
CA CYS A 156 -21.37 11.14 -7.88
C CYS A 156 -22.24 9.91 -7.54
N LEU A 157 -21.75 9.01 -6.67
CA LEU A 157 -22.43 7.78 -6.21
C LEU A 157 -22.80 6.77 -7.31
N LYS A 158 -22.33 6.99 -8.55
CA LYS A 158 -22.51 6.04 -9.66
C LYS A 158 -21.50 4.89 -9.53
N GLN A 159 -21.91 3.70 -9.99
CA GLN A 159 -21.07 2.51 -9.98
C GLN A 159 -20.14 2.46 -11.20
N PHE A 160 -18.89 2.09 -10.94
CA PHE A 160 -17.88 1.87 -11.96
C PHE A 160 -17.04 0.64 -11.61
N PRO A 161 -16.44 -0.06 -12.59
CA PRO A 161 -15.39 -1.02 -12.32
C PRO A 161 -14.25 -0.37 -11.54
N ARG A 162 -13.73 -1.04 -10.51
CA ARG A 162 -12.61 -0.54 -9.69
C ARG A 162 -11.41 -0.10 -10.53
N SER A 163 -11.10 -0.81 -11.60
CA SER A 163 -10.02 -0.50 -12.54
C SER A 163 -10.15 0.89 -13.19
N SER A 164 -11.39 1.35 -13.39
CA SER A 164 -11.71 2.61 -14.04
C SER A 164 -12.01 3.77 -13.07
N LEU A 165 -12.24 3.45 -11.79
CA LEU A 165 -12.75 4.40 -10.81
C LEU A 165 -11.79 5.56 -10.55
N GLU A 166 -10.49 5.28 -10.41
CA GLU A 166 -9.49 6.32 -10.17
C GLU A 166 -9.46 7.35 -11.29
N ARG A 167 -9.48 6.88 -12.55
CA ARG A 167 -9.54 7.72 -13.74
C ARG A 167 -10.84 8.54 -13.77
N HIS A 168 -11.97 7.91 -13.47
CA HIS A 168 -13.24 8.61 -13.35
C HIS A 168 -13.18 9.74 -12.31
N GLN A 169 -12.77 9.43 -11.08
CA GLN A 169 -12.69 10.39 -9.96
C GLN A 169 -11.75 11.57 -10.24
N LYS A 170 -10.66 11.33 -10.97
CA LYS A 170 -9.64 12.35 -11.25
C LYS A 170 -9.98 13.22 -12.47
N GLU A 171 -10.56 12.63 -13.51
CA GLU A 171 -10.61 13.26 -14.84
C GLU A 171 -12.04 13.42 -15.39
N GLU A 172 -12.94 12.48 -15.13
CA GLU A 172 -14.24 12.42 -15.82
C GLU A 172 -15.43 12.87 -14.96
N CYS A 173 -15.33 12.69 -13.64
CA CYS A 173 -16.42 12.92 -12.70
C CYS A 173 -16.75 14.41 -12.63
N GLN A 174 -18.03 14.77 -12.84
CA GLN A 174 -18.49 16.15 -12.77
C GLN A 174 -18.56 16.68 -11.33
N ASP A 175 -18.63 15.77 -10.35
CA ASP A 175 -18.70 16.10 -8.93
C ASP A 175 -17.35 16.01 -8.24
N ARG A 176 -16.26 15.72 -8.99
CA ARG A 176 -14.91 15.70 -8.43
C ARG A 176 -14.54 17.07 -7.88
N VAL A 177 -13.82 17.06 -6.76
CA VAL A 177 -13.27 18.27 -6.18
C VAL A 177 -12.16 18.81 -7.08
N THR A 178 -12.37 20.00 -7.64
CA THR A 178 -11.39 20.71 -8.43
C THR A 178 -11.02 22.05 -7.79
N GLN A 179 -10.00 22.70 -8.32
CA GLN A 179 -9.48 23.98 -7.84
C GLN A 179 -9.54 25.00 -8.97
N CYS A 180 -9.79 26.25 -8.60
CA CYS A 180 -9.79 27.36 -9.55
C CYS A 180 -8.42 27.52 -10.23
N LYS A 181 -8.37 27.86 -11.53
CA LYS A 181 -7.11 28.20 -12.21
C LYS A 181 -6.32 29.34 -11.54
N TYR A 182 -7.03 30.24 -10.86
CA TYR A 182 -6.46 31.35 -10.08
C TYR A 182 -5.97 30.95 -8.69
N LYS A 183 -5.95 29.65 -8.34
CA LYS A 183 -5.28 29.17 -7.12
C LYS A 183 -3.81 29.60 -7.06
N ARG A 184 -3.15 29.75 -8.21
CA ARG A 184 -1.76 30.24 -8.30
C ARG A 184 -1.58 31.66 -7.77
N ILE A 185 -2.64 32.47 -7.78
CA ILE A 185 -2.67 33.81 -7.20
C ILE A 185 -3.48 33.83 -5.88
N GLY A 186 -3.65 32.67 -5.23
CA GLY A 186 -4.24 32.60 -3.90
C GLY A 186 -5.75 32.41 -3.84
N CYS A 187 -6.44 32.10 -4.95
CA CYS A 187 -7.86 31.74 -4.86
C CYS A 187 -8.05 30.46 -4.02
N PRO A 188 -8.80 30.50 -2.89
CA PRO A 188 -8.97 29.35 -2.01
C PRO A 188 -10.10 28.42 -2.47
N TRP A 189 -10.83 28.78 -3.52
CA TRP A 189 -12.01 28.03 -3.98
C TRP A 189 -11.65 26.59 -4.35
N GLN A 190 -12.39 25.66 -3.75
CA GLN A 190 -12.41 24.25 -4.08
C GLN A 190 -13.87 23.80 -4.09
N GLY A 191 -14.29 23.09 -5.13
CA GLY A 191 -15.68 22.68 -5.28
C GLY A 191 -15.85 21.64 -6.39
N PRO A 192 -17.08 21.18 -6.62
CA PRO A 192 -17.40 20.28 -7.72
C PRO A 192 -16.97 20.86 -9.07
N PHE A 193 -16.52 20.00 -9.99
CA PHE A 193 -16.05 20.45 -11.30
C PHE A 193 -17.13 21.16 -12.12
N HIS A 194 -18.40 20.73 -12.03
CA HIS A 194 -19.49 21.38 -12.76
C HIS A 194 -19.74 22.83 -12.32
N GLU A 195 -19.33 23.22 -11.11
CA GLU A 195 -19.43 24.60 -10.61
C GLU A 195 -18.20 25.46 -10.97
N LEU A 196 -17.10 24.84 -11.40
CA LEU A 196 -15.84 25.55 -11.71
C LEU A 196 -16.03 26.64 -12.77
N PRO A 197 -16.72 26.42 -13.91
CA PRO A 197 -16.89 27.47 -14.92
C PRO A 197 -17.64 28.71 -14.39
N ALA A 198 -18.66 28.48 -13.56
CA ALA A 198 -19.41 29.58 -12.93
C ALA A 198 -18.51 30.38 -11.98
N HIS A 199 -17.76 29.68 -11.11
CA HIS A 199 -16.80 30.33 -10.22
C HIS A 199 -15.72 31.09 -11.00
N GLU A 200 -15.16 30.53 -12.07
CA GLU A 200 -14.10 31.20 -12.84
C GLU A 200 -14.58 32.47 -13.54
N GLY A 201 -15.85 32.55 -13.94
CA GLY A 201 -16.46 33.76 -14.48
C GLY A 201 -16.67 34.86 -13.43
N GLU A 202 -16.88 34.48 -12.17
CA GLU A 202 -17.16 35.38 -11.05
C GLU A 202 -15.96 35.57 -10.11
N CYS A 203 -14.80 35.00 -10.44
CA CYS A 203 -13.65 34.99 -9.54
C CYS A 203 -13.13 36.43 -9.35
N SER A 204 -13.02 36.86 -8.08
CA SER A 204 -12.50 38.19 -7.73
C SER A 204 -10.97 38.26 -7.69
N HIS A 205 -10.26 37.12 -7.69
CA HIS A 205 -8.80 37.09 -7.57
C HIS A 205 -8.04 37.76 -8.72
N PRO A 206 -8.49 37.68 -10.00
CA PRO A 206 -7.86 38.42 -11.10
C PRO A 206 -7.91 39.94 -10.96
N THR A 207 -8.89 40.47 -10.22
CA THR A 207 -9.09 41.92 -10.04
C THR A 207 -8.58 42.44 -8.70
N LYS A 208 -8.07 41.56 -7.81
CA LYS A 208 -7.45 41.95 -6.54
C LYS A 208 -6.17 42.75 -6.78
N THR A 209 -5.91 43.69 -5.88
CA THR A 209 -4.69 44.50 -5.90
C THR A 209 -3.48 43.68 -5.48
N GLY A 210 -2.29 44.07 -5.96
CA GLY A 210 -1.04 43.37 -5.60
C GLY A 210 -0.83 43.27 -4.09
N THR A 211 -1.16 44.31 -3.33
CA THR A 211 -1.09 44.32 -1.86
C THR A 211 -1.94 43.23 -1.19
N GLU A 212 -3.13 42.94 -1.71
CA GLU A 212 -4.00 41.88 -1.18
C GLU A 212 -3.50 40.48 -1.53
N LEU A 213 -2.91 40.33 -2.73
CA LEU A 213 -2.35 39.06 -3.18
C LEU A 213 -1.05 38.70 -2.45
N MET A 214 -0.21 39.69 -2.10
CA MET A 214 1.07 39.48 -1.43
C MET A 214 0.93 38.77 -0.08
N GLY A 215 -0.14 39.01 0.66
CA GLY A 215 -0.42 38.29 1.92
C GLY A 215 -0.64 36.80 1.70
N ILE A 216 -1.49 36.43 0.74
CA ILE A 216 -1.84 35.03 0.45
C ILE A 216 -0.67 34.31 -0.22
N LEU A 217 0.01 34.98 -1.16
CA LEU A 217 1.20 34.46 -1.82
C LEU A 217 2.37 34.26 -0.85
N GLY A 218 2.45 35.04 0.22
CA GLY A 218 3.49 34.90 1.23
C GLY A 218 3.52 33.53 1.91
N GLU A 219 2.38 32.91 2.18
CA GLU A 219 2.32 31.57 2.79
C GLU A 219 2.71 30.47 1.79
N MET A 220 2.23 30.58 0.56
CA MET A 220 2.58 29.66 -0.54
C MET A 220 4.08 29.73 -0.85
N ASP A 221 4.63 30.94 -0.91
CA ASP A 221 6.05 31.19 -1.13
C ASP A 221 6.88 30.64 0.03
N GLN A 222 6.45 30.77 1.29
CA GLN A 222 7.17 30.18 2.43
C GLN A 222 7.29 28.66 2.33
N SER A 223 6.23 27.94 1.94
CA SER A 223 6.32 26.49 1.79
C SER A 223 7.23 26.10 0.63
N HIS A 224 7.10 26.78 -0.51
CA HIS A 224 7.95 26.53 -1.66
C HIS A 224 9.42 26.87 -1.37
N ARG A 225 9.67 27.96 -0.63
CA ARG A 225 10.99 28.39 -0.19
C ARG A 225 11.63 27.39 0.76
N ARG A 226 10.87 26.77 1.67
CA ARG A 226 11.37 25.67 2.53
C ARG A 226 11.83 24.47 1.69
N ASP A 227 11.03 24.05 0.72
CA ASP A 227 11.40 22.94 -0.17
C ASP A 227 12.64 23.29 -1.02
N MET A 228 12.66 24.49 -1.62
CA MET A 228 13.81 24.99 -2.38
C MET A 228 15.07 25.16 -1.53
N GLN A 229 14.94 25.56 -0.26
CA GLN A 229 16.08 25.64 0.67
C GLN A 229 16.72 24.27 0.89
N LEU A 230 15.91 23.21 1.03
CA LEU A 230 16.43 21.84 1.15
C LEU A 230 17.21 21.43 -0.11
N TYR A 231 16.63 21.65 -1.30
CA TYR A 231 17.31 21.36 -2.55
C TYR A 231 18.61 22.15 -2.70
N ASN A 232 18.58 23.46 -2.45
CA ASN A 232 19.77 24.32 -2.50
C ASN A 232 20.85 23.88 -1.50
N SER A 233 20.45 23.42 -0.31
CA SER A 233 21.38 22.88 0.68
C SER A 233 22.02 21.58 0.19
N ILE A 234 21.24 20.66 -0.39
CA ILE A 234 21.77 19.44 -1.00
C ILE A 234 22.72 19.78 -2.15
N PHE A 235 22.36 20.71 -3.04
CA PHE A 235 23.24 21.14 -4.12
C PHE A 235 24.54 21.76 -3.61
N SER A 236 24.47 22.55 -2.54
CA SER A 236 25.66 23.12 -1.91
C SER A 236 26.57 22.04 -1.33
N LEU A 237 26.01 20.99 -0.72
CA LEU A 237 26.76 19.83 -0.23
C LEU A 237 27.40 19.04 -1.39
N LEU A 238 26.72 18.93 -2.54
CA LEU A 238 27.26 18.30 -3.74
C LEU A 238 28.44 19.08 -4.36
N CYS A 239 28.67 20.33 -3.94
CA CYS A 239 29.85 21.10 -4.35
C CYS A 239 31.09 20.83 -3.47
N TYR A 240 31.00 20.01 -2.42
CA TYR A 240 32.16 19.69 -1.60
C TYR A 240 33.14 18.77 -2.33
N GLU A 241 34.43 18.90 -2.02
CA GLU A 241 35.46 18.03 -2.59
C GLU A 241 35.36 16.61 -2.03
N LYS A 242 35.00 16.46 -0.75
CA LYS A 242 34.94 15.18 -0.04
C LYS A 242 33.50 14.70 0.11
N ILE A 243 33.02 14.02 -0.92
CA ILE A 243 31.70 13.39 -0.96
C ILE A 243 31.87 11.88 -0.99
N GLY A 244 31.19 11.21 -0.06
CA GLY A 244 31.13 9.78 0.06
C GLY A 244 29.72 9.27 -0.22
N PHE A 245 29.64 8.20 -1.01
CA PHE A 245 28.41 7.47 -1.26
C PHE A 245 28.65 5.98 -1.05
N THR A 246 27.73 5.31 -0.37
CA THR A 246 27.74 3.86 -0.26
C THR A 246 26.35 3.29 -0.03
N GLU A 247 26.14 2.06 -0.49
CA GLU A 247 24.95 1.29 -0.16
C GLU A 247 25.20 0.50 1.13
N VAL A 248 24.31 0.67 2.10
CA VAL A 248 24.43 0.07 3.43
C VAL A 248 23.34 -0.97 3.64
N GLN A 249 23.76 -2.13 4.12
CA GLN A 249 22.85 -3.22 4.47
C GLN A 249 22.80 -3.40 5.98
N PHE A 250 21.65 -3.07 6.54
CA PHE A 250 21.31 -3.29 7.94
C PHE A 250 20.90 -4.75 8.15
N ARG A 251 21.64 -5.44 9.02
CA ARG A 251 21.38 -6.82 9.44
C ARG A 251 20.70 -6.81 10.81
N PRO A 252 19.64 -7.60 11.01
CA PRO A 252 18.96 -7.65 12.30
C PRO A 252 19.83 -8.36 13.35
N TYR A 253 19.79 -7.86 14.58
CA TYR A 253 20.30 -8.54 15.76
C TYR A 253 19.38 -8.27 16.94
N ARG A 254 19.48 -9.10 17.99
CA ARG A 254 18.69 -8.94 19.22
C ARG A 254 19.60 -8.78 20.42
N THR A 255 19.08 -8.11 21.44
CA THR A 255 19.72 -8.03 22.75
C THR A 255 19.29 -9.20 23.62
N ASP A 256 20.17 -9.63 24.52
CA ASP A 256 19.93 -10.69 25.51
C ASP A 256 19.10 -10.20 26.72
N ASP A 257 18.29 -9.15 26.53
CA ASP A 257 17.43 -8.61 27.57
C ASP A 257 16.22 -9.53 27.81
N PHE A 258 15.59 -9.42 28.99
CA PHE A 258 14.36 -10.18 29.32
C PHE A 258 13.23 -9.98 28.29
N ILE A 259 13.18 -8.82 27.65
CA ILE A 259 12.37 -8.56 26.46
C ILE A 259 13.35 -8.36 25.30
N THR A 260 13.51 -9.37 24.45
CA THR A 260 14.40 -9.30 23.30
C THR A 260 13.92 -8.20 22.36
N ARG A 261 14.78 -7.19 22.13
CA ARG A 261 14.47 -6.07 21.23
C ARG A 261 15.18 -6.25 19.91
N LEU A 262 14.47 -5.96 18.83
CA LEU A 262 15.01 -6.00 17.48
C LEU A 262 15.78 -4.71 17.18
N TYR A 263 17.06 -4.86 16.91
CA TYR A 263 17.93 -3.81 16.42
C TYR A 263 18.50 -4.20 15.05
N TYR A 264 19.08 -3.22 14.38
CA TYR A 264 19.76 -3.44 13.12
C TYR A 264 21.13 -2.77 13.15
N GLU A 265 22.13 -3.44 12.58
CA GLU A 265 23.48 -2.92 12.45
C GLU A 265 24.02 -3.24 11.06
N THR A 266 24.78 -2.31 10.50
CA THR A 266 25.52 -2.57 9.26
C THR A 266 26.88 -3.21 9.59
N PRO A 267 27.41 -4.09 8.72
CA PRO A 267 28.84 -4.38 8.74
C PRO A 267 29.66 -3.08 8.70
N ARG A 268 30.90 -3.12 9.18
CA ARG A 268 31.82 -1.98 9.02
C ARG A 268 32.00 -1.68 7.54
N PHE A 269 31.85 -0.42 7.16
CA PHE A 269 32.07 0.04 5.79
C PHE A 269 33.01 1.23 5.80
N THR A 270 33.74 1.42 4.70
CA THR A 270 34.75 2.47 4.59
C THR A 270 34.31 3.50 3.55
N VAL A 271 34.24 4.76 3.96
CA VAL A 271 33.89 5.90 3.10
C VAL A 271 34.70 7.12 3.56
N LEU A 272 35.22 7.90 2.61
CA LEU A 272 36.08 9.07 2.88
C LEU A 272 37.30 8.73 3.76
N ASN A 273 37.91 7.57 3.52
CA ASN A 273 39.05 7.03 4.28
C ASN A 273 38.79 6.85 5.79
N GLN A 274 37.52 6.77 6.18
CA GLN A 274 37.10 6.52 7.55
C GLN A 274 36.22 5.26 7.59
N THR A 275 36.27 4.55 8.71
CA THR A 275 35.49 3.34 8.93
C THR A 275 34.26 3.68 9.76
N TRP A 276 33.09 3.29 9.28
CA TRP A 276 31.80 3.65 9.86
C TRP A 276 30.96 2.41 10.15
N VAL A 277 30.00 2.59 11.06
CA VAL A 277 28.90 1.65 11.34
C VAL A 277 27.63 2.45 11.51
N LEU A 278 26.53 1.97 10.95
CA LEU A 278 25.19 2.48 11.26
C LEU A 278 24.46 1.49 12.16
N LYS A 279 23.79 2.02 13.18
CA LYS A 279 22.85 1.28 14.01
C LYS A 279 21.45 1.83 13.83
N ALA A 280 20.44 0.98 13.86
CA ALA A 280 19.05 1.40 13.87
C ALA A 280 18.25 0.62 14.90
N ARG A 281 17.22 1.27 15.44
CA ARG A 281 16.31 0.73 16.45
C ARG A 281 14.86 1.03 16.09
N VAL A 282 13.96 0.14 16.49
CA VAL A 282 12.52 0.33 16.38
C VAL A 282 12.03 1.01 17.66
N ASN A 283 11.48 2.22 17.56
CA ASN A 283 11.15 3.02 18.75
C ASN A 283 9.90 2.50 19.48
N ASP A 284 8.88 2.09 18.72
CA ASP A 284 7.61 1.58 19.26
C ASP A 284 7.59 0.04 19.27
N SER A 285 8.63 -0.56 19.87
CA SER A 285 8.80 -2.02 19.97
C SER A 285 8.05 -2.60 21.19
N GLU A 286 6.74 -2.35 21.28
CA GLU A 286 5.93 -2.87 22.37
C GLU A 286 5.66 -4.38 22.22
N ARG A 287 5.65 -5.08 23.36
CA ARG A 287 5.46 -6.55 23.41
C ARG A 287 4.04 -6.98 23.02
N ASN A 288 3.07 -6.07 23.07
CA ASN A 288 1.66 -6.35 22.75
C ASN A 288 1.23 -5.54 21.49
N PRO A 289 0.98 -6.20 20.34
CA PRO A 289 0.66 -5.54 19.07
C PRO A 289 -0.61 -4.68 19.07
N ASN A 290 -1.51 -4.93 20.02
CA ASN A 290 -2.77 -4.19 20.14
C ASN A 290 -2.58 -2.81 20.81
N LEU A 291 -1.41 -2.51 21.36
CA LEU A 291 -1.15 -1.27 22.09
C LEU A 291 -0.59 -0.15 21.20
N SER A 292 0.14 -0.48 20.12
CA SER A 292 0.54 0.52 19.11
C SER A 292 0.69 -0.06 17.71
N CYS A 293 -0.01 0.55 16.76
CA CYS A 293 0.11 0.30 15.31
C CYS A 293 1.04 1.30 14.62
N LYS A 294 1.60 2.27 15.37
CA LYS A 294 2.58 3.24 14.88
C LYS A 294 3.96 2.64 15.05
N ARG A 295 4.69 2.50 13.95
CA ARG A 295 6.07 2.00 13.94
C ARG A 295 6.95 3.04 13.31
N THR A 296 8.05 3.34 14.00
CA THR A 296 9.09 4.24 13.53
C THR A 296 10.46 3.61 13.74
N LEU A 297 11.39 3.96 12.86
CA LEU A 297 12.80 3.57 12.96
C LEU A 297 13.62 4.82 13.27
N SER A 298 14.58 4.69 14.17
CA SER A 298 15.64 5.69 14.36
C SER A 298 16.99 5.06 14.06
N PHE A 299 17.94 5.86 13.62
CA PHE A 299 19.29 5.42 13.31
C PHE A 299 20.36 6.34 13.92
N GLN A 300 21.56 5.81 14.03
CA GLN A 300 22.75 6.47 14.55
C GLN A 300 23.92 6.13 13.65
N LEU A 301 24.76 7.13 13.34
CA LEU A 301 26.01 6.94 12.60
C LEU A 301 27.18 6.96 13.59
N ILE A 302 28.07 5.97 13.46
CA ILE A 302 29.19 5.74 14.38
C ILE A 302 30.49 5.67 13.59
N LEU A 303 31.44 6.52 13.96
CA LEU A 303 32.82 6.49 13.49
C LEU A 303 33.62 5.46 14.30
N LYS A 304 34.26 4.52 13.61
CA LYS A 304 35.08 3.45 14.22
C LYS A 304 36.58 3.68 14.06
N SER A 305 37.02 4.44 13.07
CA SER A 305 38.42 4.82 12.91
C SER A 305 38.79 5.95 13.87
N LYS A 306 40.07 5.99 14.27
CA LYS A 306 40.63 7.14 15.00
C LYS A 306 40.87 8.27 14.02
N VAL A 307 40.63 9.50 14.47
CA VAL A 307 40.83 10.72 13.67
C VAL A 307 41.90 11.60 14.28
N ASN A 308 42.66 12.28 13.43
CA ASN A 308 43.70 13.22 13.85
C ASN A 308 43.12 14.60 14.21
N SER A 309 41.98 14.95 13.63
CA SER A 309 41.23 16.18 13.88
C SER A 309 39.73 15.90 13.79
N ALA A 310 38.92 16.79 14.37
CA ALA A 310 37.47 16.67 14.28
C ALA A 310 36.99 16.72 12.83
N LEU A 311 36.06 15.82 12.47
CA LEU A 311 35.46 15.72 11.15
C LEU A 311 34.06 16.31 11.18
N GLU A 312 33.91 17.46 10.56
CA GLU A 312 32.60 18.07 10.33
C GLU A 312 31.90 17.35 9.17
N CYS A 313 30.84 16.60 9.48
CA CYS A 313 30.15 15.78 8.50
C CYS A 313 28.68 16.17 8.39
N SER A 314 28.20 16.30 7.16
CA SER A 314 26.77 16.27 6.86
C SER A 314 26.42 14.93 6.23
N PHE A 315 25.29 14.32 6.56
CA PHE A 315 24.90 13.03 6.01
C PHE A 315 23.38 12.88 5.90
N LEU A 316 22.95 11.98 5.02
CA LEU A 316 21.55 11.58 4.88
C LEU A 316 21.43 10.12 4.45
N LEU A 317 20.32 9.49 4.84
CA LEU A 317 19.94 8.15 4.44
C LEU A 317 18.75 8.20 3.48
N LEU A 318 18.90 7.53 2.35
CA LEU A 318 17.90 7.43 1.29
C LEU A 318 17.51 5.98 1.02
N LYS A 319 16.42 5.78 0.28
CA LYS A 319 15.98 4.45 -0.15
C LYS A 319 17.03 3.75 -1.03
N GLY A 320 17.13 2.43 -0.91
CA GLY A 320 17.94 1.61 -1.81
C GLY A 320 17.41 1.54 -3.25
N PRO A 321 18.19 0.98 -4.19
CA PRO A 321 17.82 0.87 -5.62
C PRO A 321 16.55 0.06 -5.86
N TYR A 322 16.37 -1.03 -5.12
CA TYR A 322 15.31 -2.01 -5.32
C TYR A 322 14.21 -1.95 -4.26
N ASP A 323 14.24 -0.93 -3.40
CA ASP A 323 13.24 -0.75 -2.36
C ASP A 323 12.18 0.27 -2.79
N ASP A 324 10.93 -0.09 -2.52
CA ASP A 324 9.74 0.73 -2.83
C ASP A 324 9.27 1.52 -1.60
N VAL A 325 10.22 1.83 -0.71
CA VAL A 325 9.98 2.56 0.52
C VAL A 325 10.17 4.06 0.29
N ARG A 326 9.19 4.85 0.73
CA ARG A 326 9.24 6.31 0.65
C ARG A 326 9.91 6.94 1.88
N ILE A 327 11.18 7.34 1.70
CA ILE A 327 11.98 8.06 2.70
C ILE A 327 12.20 9.50 2.22
N LYS A 328 11.83 10.48 3.04
CA LYS A 328 12.06 11.91 2.72
C LYS A 328 13.54 12.27 2.99
N PRO A 329 14.20 13.06 2.15
CA PRO A 329 15.57 13.49 2.42
C PRO A 329 15.62 14.43 3.63
N VAL A 330 16.45 14.11 4.62
CA VAL A 330 16.77 14.98 5.76
C VAL A 330 18.29 14.99 5.94
N ILE A 331 18.87 16.19 5.96
CA ILE A 331 20.30 16.40 6.18
C ILE A 331 20.54 16.45 7.69
N HIS A 332 21.42 15.59 8.18
CA HIS A 332 21.93 15.63 9.55
C HIS A 332 23.36 16.13 9.55
N HIS A 333 23.74 16.87 10.59
CA HIS A 333 25.07 17.42 10.76
C HIS A 333 25.66 16.98 12.09
N HIS A 334 26.93 16.58 12.10
CA HIS A 334 27.64 16.18 13.32
C HIS A 334 29.15 16.34 13.15
N SER A 335 29.81 16.80 14.22
CA SER A 335 31.27 16.89 14.32
C SER A 335 31.84 15.67 15.03
N PHE A 336 32.38 14.71 14.27
CA PHE A 336 32.97 13.50 14.83
C PHE A 336 34.38 13.76 15.38
N SER A 337 34.67 13.28 16.58
CA SER A 337 35.99 13.30 17.20
C SER A 337 36.29 11.96 17.90
N ASN A 338 37.47 11.82 18.49
CA ASN A 338 37.79 10.61 19.26
C ASN A 338 36.96 10.50 20.56
N ASP A 339 36.44 11.61 21.08
CA ASP A 339 35.60 11.65 22.29
C ASP A 339 34.09 11.63 21.96
N ALA A 340 33.73 12.11 20.77
CA ALA A 340 32.35 12.11 20.24
C ALA A 340 32.34 11.39 18.89
N ASN A 341 32.36 10.07 18.92
CA ASN A 341 32.45 9.23 17.72
C ASN A 341 31.09 8.72 17.23
N GLU A 342 29.98 9.10 17.87
CA GLU A 342 28.64 8.67 17.51
C GLU A 342 27.63 9.81 17.61
N THR A 343 26.64 9.79 16.72
CA THR A 343 25.54 10.77 16.74
C THR A 343 24.50 10.41 17.81
N ASP A 344 23.54 11.27 18.09
CA ASP A 344 22.31 10.80 18.74
C ASP A 344 21.49 9.92 17.77
N TYR A 345 20.55 9.15 18.33
CA TYR A 345 19.55 8.46 17.51
C TYR A 345 18.58 9.47 16.91
N VAL A 346 18.58 9.58 15.59
CA VAL A 346 17.68 10.45 14.82
C VAL A 346 16.62 9.62 14.09
N PRO A 347 15.37 10.12 13.95
CA PRO A 347 14.32 9.39 13.27
C PRO A 347 14.66 9.23 11.78
N LEU A 348 14.48 8.02 11.25
CA LEU A 348 14.47 7.80 9.81
C LEU A 348 13.16 8.37 9.26
N PRO A 349 13.19 9.37 8.36
CA PRO A 349 12.02 10.13 7.91
C PRO A 349 11.17 9.33 6.90
N ILE A 350 10.62 8.22 7.39
CA ILE A 350 9.67 7.36 6.68
C ILE A 350 8.30 8.06 6.65
N SER A 351 7.59 7.96 5.53
CA SER A 351 6.33 8.69 5.31
C SER A 351 5.20 8.26 6.24
N ASP A 352 5.10 6.96 6.56
CA ASP A 352 4.03 6.39 7.37
C ASP A 352 4.42 4.99 7.93
N SER A 353 3.53 4.42 8.77
CA SER A 353 3.74 3.09 9.38
C SER A 353 3.72 1.94 8.35
N VAL A 354 3.01 2.09 7.23
CA VAL A 354 2.95 1.08 6.15
C VAL A 354 4.32 0.95 5.49
N GLU A 355 4.95 2.10 5.19
CA GLU A 355 6.31 2.17 4.67
C GLU A 355 7.33 1.60 5.67
N CYS A 356 7.14 1.83 6.98
CA CYS A 356 7.99 1.22 8.00
C CYS A 356 7.83 -0.31 8.04
N ASN A 357 6.61 -0.83 7.90
CA ASN A 357 6.35 -2.28 7.86
C ASN A 357 7.00 -2.95 6.66
N LYS A 358 7.10 -2.28 5.51
CA LYS A 358 7.84 -2.80 4.34
C LYS A 358 9.29 -3.10 4.68
N LEU A 359 9.96 -2.18 5.40
CA LEU A 359 11.35 -2.35 5.86
C LEU A 359 11.47 -3.51 6.86
N LEU A 360 10.58 -3.58 7.85
CA LEU A 360 10.61 -4.61 8.90
C LEU A 360 10.29 -6.02 8.36
N ALA A 361 9.45 -6.11 7.32
CA ALA A 361 9.13 -7.37 6.65
C ALA A 361 10.29 -7.91 5.80
N ALA A 362 11.32 -7.12 5.51
CA ALA A 362 12.51 -7.57 4.81
C ALA A 362 13.44 -8.38 5.73
N LYS A 363 14.28 -9.24 5.15
CA LYS A 363 15.33 -9.95 5.90
C LYS A 363 16.44 -8.97 6.33
N ASN A 364 16.85 -8.12 5.39
CA ASN A 364 17.81 -7.05 5.60
C ASN A 364 17.19 -5.75 5.08
N ILE A 365 17.56 -4.62 5.69
CA ILE A 365 17.15 -3.29 5.24
C ILE A 365 18.31 -2.71 4.42
N ASN A 366 18.06 -2.31 3.16
CA ASN A 366 19.08 -1.75 2.28
C ASN A 366 18.80 -0.27 2.05
N LEU A 367 19.72 0.59 2.46
CA LEU A 367 19.61 2.04 2.33
C LEU A 367 20.86 2.61 1.65
N ARG A 368 20.79 3.88 1.26
CA ARG A 368 21.91 4.62 0.66
C ARG A 368 22.36 5.70 1.62
N LEU A 369 23.62 5.65 2.02
CA LEU A 369 24.25 6.70 2.82
C LEU A 369 24.99 7.66 1.89
N PHE A 370 24.68 8.94 2.03
CA PHE A 370 25.51 10.03 1.53
C PHE A 370 26.16 10.71 2.73
N ILE A 371 27.47 10.93 2.65
CA ILE A 371 28.24 11.65 3.67
C ILE A 371 29.12 12.70 2.99
N PHE A 372 29.14 13.89 3.55
CA PHE A 372 29.82 15.06 3.04
C PHE A 372 30.71 15.56 4.15
N GLN A 373 32.03 15.57 3.92
CA GLN A 373 32.96 16.14 4.87
C GLN A 373 33.17 17.62 4.54
N VAL A 374 32.74 18.50 5.45
CA VAL A 374 32.99 19.93 5.38
C VAL A 374 34.48 20.16 5.61
N GLN A 375 35.16 20.75 4.64
CA GLN A 375 36.50 21.29 4.86
C GLN A 375 36.35 22.71 5.42
N LYS A 376 37.09 23.02 6.49
CA LYS A 376 37.27 24.40 6.96
C LYS A 376 38.32 25.10 6.14
#